data_AF-A0A919B703-F1
#
_entry.id   AF-A0A919B703-F1
#
_cell.length_a   1.000
_cell.length_b   1.000
_cell.length_c   1.000
_cell.angle_alpha   90.00
_cell.angle_beta   90.00
_cell.angle_gamma   90.00
#
_symmetry.space_group_name_H-M   'P 1'
#
loop_
_entity.id
_entity.type
_entity.pdbx_description
1 polymer ?
#
loop_
_entity_poly.entity_id
_entity_poly.type
_entity_poly.pdbx_seq_one_letter_code
_entity_poly.pdbx_strand_id
1 'polypeptide(L)' 'MSRMKRYAEDVWEVQEAAGLATLHATPRACLKAISETFELCGTLAQHYHDPHVVAARLVHEAALSYMAAVPRAARGAVAA' A
#
# COMPACT_ATOMS: atom_id res chain seq x y z
N MET A 1 1.34 0.00 -24.33
CA MET A 1 1.92 -0.60 -23.10
C MET A 1 1.14 -1.87 -22.76
N SER A 2 1.78 -2.99 -22.46
CA SER A 2 1.06 -4.22 -22.06
C SER A 2 0.41 -4.03 -20.68
N ARG A 3 -0.79 -4.59 -20.46
CA ARG A 3 -1.48 -4.55 -19.15
C ARG A 3 -0.59 -5.10 -18.02
N MET A 4 0.28 -6.05 -18.34
CA MET A 4 1.19 -6.66 -17.37
C MET A 4 2.32 -5.70 -16.93
N LYS A 5 2.77 -4.82 -17.84
CA LYS A 5 3.77 -3.78 -17.50
C LYS A 5 3.16 -2.71 -16.60
N ARG A 6 1.95 -2.26 -16.95
CA ARG A 6 1.20 -1.30 -16.14
C ARG A 6 0.96 -1.81 -14.73
N TYR A 7 0.51 -3.06 -14.59
CA TYR A 7 0.26 -3.62 -13.27
C TYR A 7 1.53 -3.70 -12.41
N ALA A 8 2.67 -4.01 -13.00
CA ALA A 8 3.94 -4.00 -12.28
C ALA A 8 4.35 -2.59 -11.81
N GLU A 9 4.10 -1.57 -12.63
CA GLU A 9 4.33 -0.16 -12.28
C GLU A 9 3.39 0.27 -11.13
N ASP A 10 2.09 -0.03 -11.25
CA ASP A 10 1.08 0.28 -10.22
C ASP A 10 1.42 -0.43 -8.89
N VAL A 11 1.90 -1.68 -8.93
CA VAL A 11 2.36 -2.43 -7.74
C VAL A 11 3.57 -1.76 -7.10
N TRP A 12 4.56 -1.35 -7.90
CA TRP A 12 5.75 -0.67 -7.39
C TRP A 12 5.39 0.65 -6.69
N GLU A 13 4.49 1.44 -7.30
CA GLU A 13 4.03 2.71 -6.73
C GLU A 13 3.35 2.55 -5.37
N VAL A 14 2.42 1.59 -5.24
CA VAL A 14 1.73 1.36 -3.96
C VAL A 14 2.63 0.75 -2.89
N GLN A 15 3.60 -0.09 -3.29
CA GLN A 15 4.59 -0.66 -2.37
C GLN A 15 5.55 0.42 -1.84
N GLU A 16 5.98 1.34 -2.69
CA GLU A 16 6.83 2.47 -2.30
C GLU A 16 6.08 3.41 -1.35
N ALA A 17 4.86 3.84 -1.70
CA ALA A 17 4.02 4.69 -0.85
C ALA A 17 3.78 4.08 0.53
N ALA A 18 3.46 2.78 0.57
CA ALA A 18 3.26 2.05 1.82
C ALA A 18 4.55 1.92 2.66
N GLY A 19 5.71 1.74 2.01
CA GLY A 19 7.01 1.71 2.70
C GLY A 19 7.33 3.07 3.33
N LEU A 20 7.12 4.16 2.60
CA LEU A 20 7.36 5.53 3.08
C LEU A 20 6.44 5.92 4.24
N ALA A 21 5.23 5.36 4.33
CA ALA A 21 4.30 5.62 5.42
C ALA A 21 4.93 5.31 6.80
N THR A 22 5.84 4.34 6.87
CA THR A 22 6.55 3.96 8.11
C THR A 22 7.57 4.99 8.58
N LEU A 23 7.97 5.94 7.74
CA LEU A 23 8.94 6.99 8.05
C LEU A 23 8.31 8.17 8.80
N HIS A 24 6.97 8.23 8.87
CA HIS A 24 6.29 9.29 9.58
C HIS A 24 6.49 9.19 11.10
N ALA A 25 6.85 10.32 11.70
CA ALA A 25 7.19 10.40 13.13
C ALA A 25 6.01 10.13 14.09
N THR A 26 4.76 10.23 13.63
CA THR A 26 3.58 10.06 14.49
C THR A 26 2.65 8.97 13.97
N PRO A 27 1.98 8.20 14.87
CA PRO A 27 1.00 7.21 14.47
C PRO A 27 -0.13 7.78 13.60
N ARG A 28 -0.58 9.01 13.89
CA ARG A 28 -1.63 9.68 13.09
C ARG A 28 -1.18 9.98 11.67
N ALA A 29 0.05 10.45 11.48
CA ALA A 29 0.60 10.70 10.15
C ALA A 29 0.80 9.39 9.38
N CYS A 30 1.25 8.33 10.06
CA CYS A 30 1.34 6.99 9.48
C CYS A 30 -0.03 6.47 9.00
N LEU A 31 -1.06 6.54 9.85
CA LEU A 31 -2.42 6.14 9.48
C LEU A 31 -2.98 6.96 8.31
N LYS A 32 -2.68 8.27 8.25
CA LYS A 32 -3.07 9.14 7.13
C LYS A 32 -2.41 8.68 5.83
N ALA A 33 -1.10 8.42 5.85
CA ALA A 33 -0.36 7.96 4.68
C ALA A 33 -0.84 6.59 4.18
N ILE A 34 -1.19 5.67 5.09
CA ILE A 34 -1.80 4.37 4.72
C ILE A 34 -3.17 4.58 4.07
N SER A 35 -4.01 5.48 4.61
CA SER A 35 -5.31 5.82 4.02
C SER A 35 -5.15 6.37 2.60
N GLU A 36 -4.21 7.29 2.39
CA GLU A 36 -3.89 7.86 1.07
C GLU A 36 -3.38 6.78 0.10
N THR A 37 -2.62 5.80 0.60
CA THR A 37 -2.18 4.64 -0.21
C THR A 37 -3.35 3.76 -0.65
N PHE A 38 -4.36 3.56 0.20
CA PHE A 38 -5.58 2.82 -0.17
C PHE A 38 -6.45 3.57 -1.17
N GLU A 39 -6.55 4.89 -1.06
CA GLU A 39 -7.20 5.74 -2.06
C GLU A 39 -6.49 5.66 -3.43
N LEU A 40 -5.15 5.65 -3.42
CA LEU A 40 -4.33 5.43 -4.61
C LEU A 40 -4.62 4.08 -5.25
N CYS A 41 -4.66 2.99 -4.47
CA CYS A 41 -5.01 1.65 -4.96
C CYS A 41 -6.37 1.64 -5.68
N GLY A 42 -7.37 2.33 -5.12
CA GLY A 42 -8.68 2.48 -5.72
C GLY A 42 -8.64 3.26 -7.04
N THR A 43 -7.87 4.34 -7.08
CA THR A 43 -7.69 5.17 -8.28
C THR A 43 -7.03 4.40 -9.42
N LEU A 44 -5.91 3.72 -9.14
CA LEU A 44 -5.18 2.90 -10.13
C LEU A 44 -6.05 1.77 -10.68
N ALA A 45 -6.85 1.14 -9.81
CA ALA A 45 -7.69 0.01 -10.18
C ALA A 45 -8.82 0.37 -11.19
N GLN A 46 -9.26 1.62 -11.26
CA GLN A 46 -10.32 2.07 -12.20
C GLN A 46 -9.96 1.84 -13.67
N HIS A 47 -8.68 1.66 -13.97
CA HIS A 47 -8.20 1.44 -15.33
C HIS A 47 -8.22 -0.03 -15.78
N TYR A 48 -8.67 -0.94 -14.92
CA TYR A 48 -8.73 -2.37 -15.17
C TYR A 48 -10.16 -2.84 -15.42
N HIS A 49 -10.29 -4.02 -16.03
CA HIS A 49 -11.61 -4.61 -16.31
C HIS A 49 -12.38 -4.92 -15.01
N ASP A 50 -11.67 -5.45 -14.01
CA ASP A 50 -12.21 -5.84 -12.71
C ASP A 50 -11.57 -4.96 -11.60
N PRO A 51 -12.03 -3.71 -11.42
CA PRO A 51 -11.40 -2.76 -10.52
C PRO A 51 -11.37 -3.26 -9.07
N HIS A 52 -12.41 -3.92 -8.59
CA HIS A 52 -12.45 -4.43 -7.21
C HIS A 52 -11.37 -5.49 -6.95
N VAL A 53 -11.13 -6.39 -7.92
CA VAL A 53 -10.12 -7.43 -7.82
C VAL A 53 -8.72 -6.82 -7.82
N VAL A 54 -8.48 -5.84 -8.70
CA VAL A 54 -7.19 -5.17 -8.78
C VAL A 54 -6.93 -4.31 -7.55
N ALA A 55 -7.92 -3.54 -7.07
CA ALA A 55 -7.80 -2.76 -5.85
C ALA A 55 -7.45 -3.65 -4.65
N ALA A 56 -8.14 -4.78 -4.48
CA ALA A 56 -7.84 -5.72 -3.39
C ALA A 56 -6.41 -6.28 -3.47
N ARG A 57 -5.91 -6.56 -4.68
CA ARG A 57 -4.52 -7.02 -4.88
C ARG A 57 -3.51 -5.92 -4.59
N LEU A 58 -3.73 -4.70 -5.08
CA LEU A 58 -2.84 -3.57 -4.81
C LEU A 58 -2.78 -3.24 -3.31
N VAL A 59 -3.92 -3.27 -2.62
CA VAL A 59 -4.00 -3.11 -1.16
C VAL A 59 -3.22 -4.23 -0.45
N HIS A 60 -3.30 -5.47 -0.93
CA HIS A 60 -2.54 -6.58 -0.35
C HIS A 60 -1.02 -6.36 -0.49
N GLU A 61 -0.54 -5.98 -1.68
CA GLU A 61 0.87 -5.68 -1.93
C GLU A 61 1.37 -4.51 -1.07
N ALA A 62 0.59 -3.43 -0.98
CA ALA A 62 0.87 -2.30 -0.11
C ALA A 62 0.97 -2.73 1.37
N ALA A 63 0.05 -3.56 1.85
CA ALA A 63 0.05 -4.06 3.22
C ALA A 63 1.28 -4.93 3.53
N LEU A 64 1.69 -5.79 2.59
CA LEU A 64 2.91 -6.59 2.72
C LEU A 64 4.16 -5.70 2.84
N SER A 65 4.26 -4.68 1.98
CA SER A 65 5.36 -3.70 2.02
C SER A 65 5.41 -2.95 3.35
N TYR A 66 4.26 -2.43 3.80
CA TYR A 66 4.13 -1.75 5.09
C TYR A 66 4.57 -2.65 6.24
N MET A 67 4.06 -3.88 6.31
CA MET A 67 4.43 -4.85 7.36
C MET A 67 5.91 -5.22 7.34
N ALA A 68 6.53 -5.28 6.16
CA ALA A 68 7.96 -5.54 6.03
C ALA A 68 8.79 -4.36 6.56
N ALA A 69 8.36 -3.13 6.28
CA ALA A 69 9.05 -1.89 6.68
C ALA A 69 8.85 -1.53 8.17
N VAL A 70 7.74 -1.92 8.81
CA VAL A 70 7.51 -1.66 10.24
C VAL A 70 8.57 -2.38 11.10
N PRO A 71 9.36 -1.64 11.93
CA PRO A 71 10.36 -2.22 12.81
C PRO A 71 9.75 -3.26 13.76
N ARG A 72 10.44 -4.39 13.97
CA ARG A 72 9.94 -5.49 14.83
C ARG A 72 9.55 -5.02 16.25
N ALA A 73 10.22 -4.01 16.79
CA ALA A 73 9.89 -3.43 18.11
C ALA A 73 8.48 -2.81 18.18
N ALA A 74 7.93 -2.34 17.06
CA ALA A 74 6.57 -1.80 16.98
C ALA A 74 5.49 -2.89 16.78
N ARG A 75 5.87 -4.13 16.39
CA ARG A 75 4.91 -5.22 16.11
C ARG A 75 4.33 -5.85 17.39
N GLY A 76 5.02 -5.73 18.52
CA GLY A 76 4.57 -6.23 19.82
C GLY A 76 3.54 -5.34 20.52
N ALA A 77 3.49 -4.04 20.18
CA ALA A 77 2.59 -3.07 20.81
C ALA A 77 1.16 -3.08 20.23
N VAL A 78 0.93 -3.78 19.12
CA VAL A 78 -0.40 -3.92 18.48
C VAL A 78 -1.08 -5.23 18.88
N ALA A 79 -0.35 -6.16 19.50
CA ALA A 79 -0.84 -7.47 19.92
C ALA A 79 -1.00 -7.61 21.46
N ALA A 80 -0.80 -6.54 22.21
CA ALA A 80 -0.97 -6.46 23.67
C ALA A 80 -2.07 -5.46 24.02
#